data_AF-X0USI4-F1
#
_entry.id   AF-X0USI4-F1
#
_cell.length_a   1.000
_cell.length_b   1.000
_cell.length_c   1.000
_cell.angle_alpha   90.00
_cell.angle_beta   90.00
_cell.angle_gamma   90.00
#
_symmetry.space_group_name_H-M   'P 1'
#
loop_
_entity.id
_entity.type
_entity.pdbx_description
1 polymer ?
#
loop_
_entity_poly.entity_id
_entity_poly.type
_entity_poly.pdbx_seq_one_letter_code
_entity_poly.pdbx_strand_id
1 'polypeptide(L)' 'MKIINTKDVQIADTVHKVAVKKLINFEHATIVHIELKPGEALK' A
#
# COMPACT_ATOMS: atom_id res chain seq x y z
N MET A 1 -5.22 19.99 0.93
CA MET A 1 -5.30 18.70 0.23
C MET A 1 -3.89 18.24 -0.09
N LYS A 2 -3.48 17.03 0.32
CA LYS A 2 -2.13 16.52 0.04
C LYS A 2 -2.21 15.57 -1.16
N ILE A 3 -1.51 15.91 -2.25
CA ILE A 3 -1.42 15.05 -3.44
C ILE A 3 -0.20 14.13 -3.24
N ILE A 4 -0.38 12.83 -3.43
CA ILE A 4 0.70 11.82 -3.28
C ILE A 4 0.83 11.09 -4.62
N ASN A 5 2.03 11.08 -5.19
CA ASN A 5 2.34 10.27 -6.35
C ASN A 5 2.65 8.84 -5.92
N THR A 6 1.76 7.90 -6.22
CA THR A 6 1.89 6.49 -5.85
C THR A 6 3.06 5.78 -6.54
N LYS A 7 3.65 6.37 -7.60
CA LYS A 7 4.83 5.82 -8.26
C LYS A 7 6.12 6.03 -7.45
N ASP A 8 6.16 7.08 -6.63
CA ASP A 8 7.36 7.45 -5.87
C ASP A 8 7.39 6.79 -4.47
N VAL A 9 6.29 6.13 -4.08
CA VAL A 9 6.16 5.45 -2.80
C VAL A 9 6.71 4.03 -2.91
N GLN A 10 7.68 3.71 -2.06
CA GLN A 10 8.27 2.38 -1.97
C GLN A 10 7.24 1.33 -1.60
N ILE A 11 7.37 0.16 -2.22
CA ILE A 11 6.56 -1.01 -1.90
C ILE A 11 7.12 -1.59 -0.60
N ALA A 12 6.27 -1.71 0.41
CA ALA A 12 6.58 -2.38 1.65
C ALA A 12 6.51 -3.89 1.46
N ASP A 13 7.48 -4.59 2.06
CA ASP A 13 7.46 -6.04 2.12
C ASP A 13 6.42 -6.49 3.15
N THR A 14 5.51 -7.37 2.75
CA THR A 14 4.40 -7.81 3.59
C THR A 14 4.24 -9.33 3.54
N VAL A 15 3.72 -9.91 4.62
CA VAL A 15 3.50 -11.36 4.76
C VAL A 15 2.60 -11.92 3.64
N HIS A 16 1.72 -11.07 3.10
CA HIS A 16 0.81 -11.42 2.01
C HIS A 16 1.50 -11.45 0.63
N LYS A 17 2.80 -11.06 0.55
CA LYS A 17 3.60 -11.03 -0.69
C LYS A 17 2.97 -10.21 -1.82
N VAL A 18 2.11 -9.25 -1.47
CA VAL A 18 1.47 -8.32 -2.41
C VAL A 18 2.14 -6.95 -2.35
N ALA A 19 2.04 -6.19 -3.43
CA ALA A 19 2.64 -4.86 -3.50
C ALA A 19 1.83 -3.85 -2.67
N VAL A 20 2.27 -3.59 -1.44
CA VAL A 20 1.63 -2.62 -0.52
C VAL A 20 2.42 -1.32 -0.49
N LYS A 21 1.77 -0.20 -0.76
CA LYS A 21 2.33 1.16 -0.63
C LYS A 21 1.62 1.88 0.51
N LYS A 22 2.36 2.23 1.57
CA LYS A 22 1.82 3.01 2.70
C LYS A 22 1.81 4.49 2.31
N LEU A 23 0.63 5.08 2.16
CA LEU A 23 0.49 6.46 1.66
C LEU A 23 0.49 7.46 2.81
N ILE A 24 -0.34 7.22 3.83
CA ILE A 24 -0.50 8.13 4.96
C ILE A 24 -0.68 7.31 6.23
N ASN A 25 0.05 7.68 7.28
CA ASN A 25 -0.12 7.11 8.61
C ASN A 25 -0.59 8.20 9.58
N PHE A 26 -1.69 7.93 10.26
CA PHE A 26 -2.23 8.72 11.36
C PHE A 26 -2.07 7.89 12.65
N GLU A 27 -2.30 8.53 13.80
CA GLU A 27 -2.18 7.88 15.11
C GLU A 27 -3.05 6.62 15.24
N HIS A 28 -4.24 6.63 14.63
CA HIS A 28 -5.23 5.55 14.72
C HIS A 28 -5.75 5.06 13.37
N ALA A 29 -5.14 5.47 12.26
CA ALA A 29 -5.59 5.07 10.93
C ALA A 29 -4.43 5.09 9.92
N THR A 30 -4.46 4.17 8.96
CA THR A 30 -3.46 4.14 7.88
C THR A 30 -4.17 3.99 6.55
N ILE A 31 -3.74 4.78 5.58
CA ILE A 31 -4.18 4.66 4.19
C ILE A 31 -3.08 3.95 3.41
N VAL A 32 -3.44 2.82 2.80
CA VAL A 32 -2.55 2.00 1.98
C VAL A 32 -3.13 1.82 0.59
N HIS A 33 -2.25 1.73 -0.41
CA HIS A 33 -2.60 1.29 -1.75
C HIS A 33 -2.04 -0.13 -1.92
N ILE A 34 -2.89 -1.06 -2.33
CA ILE A 34 -2.50 -2.44 -2.55
C ILE A 34 -2.77 -2.77 -4.02
N GLU A 35 -1.73 -3.20 -4.73
CA GLU A 35 -1.85 -3.70 -6.08
C GLU A 35 -1.85 -5.23 -6.04
N LEU A 36 -2.86 -5.84 -6.64
CA LEU A 36 -3.02 -7.30 -6.74
C LEU A 36 -2.81 -7.73 -8.19
N LYS A 37 -1.91 -8.67 -8.41
CA LYS A 37 -1.77 -9.37 -9.69
C LYS A 37 -2.78 -10.52 -9.79
N PRO A 38 -3.07 -11.03 -10.99
CA PRO A 38 -3.93 -12.21 -11.14
C PRO A 38 -3.45 -13.37 -10.27
N GLY A 39 -4.33 -13.89 -9.42
CA GLY A 39 -4.02 -14.96 -8.46
C GLY A 39 -3.55 -14.49 -7.07
N GLU A 40 -3.29 -13.20 -6.88
CA GLU A 40 -3.03 -12.62 -5.56
C GLU A 40 -4.36 -12.22 -4.89
N ALA A 41 -4.42 -12.41 -3.58
CA ALA A 41 -5.56 -12.03 -2.76
C ALA A 41 -5.09 -11.57 -1.39
N LEU A 42 -5.86 -10.67 -0.80
CA LEU A 42 -5.76 -10.35 0.62
C LEU A 42 -6.36 -11.52 1.41
N LYS A 43 -5.52 -12.20 2.19
CA LYS A 43 -5.91 -13.30 3.08
C LYS A 43 -5.81 -12.86 4.52
#